data_AF-A0A2H3KNV9-F1
#
_entry.id   AF-A0A2H3KNV9-F1
#
_cell.length_a   1.000
_cell.length_b   1.000
_cell.length_c   1.000
_cell.angle_alpha   90.00
_cell.angle_beta   90.00
_cell.angle_gamma   90.00
#
_symmetry.space_group_name_H-M   'P 1'
#
loop_
_entity.id
_entity.type
_entity.pdbx_description
1 polymer ?
#
loop_
_entity_poly.entity_id
_entity_poly.type
_entity_poly.pdbx_seq_one_letter_code
_entity_poly.pdbx_strand_id
1 'polypeptide(L)'
;MKNTINQRNQYDHQTEQHGNKQHQLVGGMLLIVAGIALVLAQFFNLGVWVLLTLGVGFTVAGIATRHAGWFIPGGILNGIGLGVLLIESGIVSGEPVEGATFLLAFALGWASITLFTRLFSNEALLWPLIPAGIMAFIGGALFLGEVGLGMLSTLNYIWPLLLVIGGLIIIVRSRQR
;
A
#
# COMPACT_ATOMS: atom_id res chain seq x y z
N MET A 1 -61.83 -1.08 26.41
CA MET A 1 -60.94 -0.32 25.48
C MET A 1 -59.46 -0.30 25.86
N LYS A 2 -59.05 -0.46 27.13
CA LYS A 2 -57.62 -0.44 27.55
C LYS A 2 -56.81 -1.69 27.16
N ASN A 3 -57.47 -2.81 26.88
CA ASN A 3 -56.83 -4.11 26.65
C ASN A 3 -56.28 -4.31 25.22
N THR A 4 -56.84 -3.59 24.24
CA THR A 4 -56.44 -3.69 22.82
C THR A 4 -55.16 -2.91 22.50
N ILE A 5 -54.83 -1.89 23.31
CA ILE A 5 -53.63 -1.07 23.15
C ILE A 5 -52.39 -1.84 23.61
N ASN A 6 -52.48 -2.60 24.71
CA ASN A 6 -51.37 -3.43 25.20
C ASN A 6 -50.98 -4.55 24.23
N GLN A 7 -51.96 -5.16 23.56
CA GLN A 7 -51.69 -6.22 22.60
C GLN A 7 -50.95 -5.68 21.36
N ARG A 8 -51.32 -4.51 20.83
CA ARG A 8 -50.58 -3.90 19.70
C ARG A 8 -49.12 -3.60 20.04
N ASN A 9 -48.85 -3.01 21.21
CA ASN A 9 -47.48 -2.74 21.64
C ASN A 9 -46.66 -4.04 21.80
N GLN A 10 -47.30 -5.16 22.20
CA GLN A 10 -46.62 -6.45 22.29
C GLN A 10 -46.30 -7.07 20.92
N TYR A 11 -47.14 -6.86 19.90
CA TYR A 11 -46.85 -7.31 18.53
C TYR A 11 -45.73 -6.47 17.89
N ASP A 12 -45.72 -5.15 18.10
CA ASP A 12 -44.72 -4.26 17.53
C ASP A 12 -43.31 -4.49 18.13
N HIS A 13 -43.21 -4.85 19.41
CA HIS A 13 -41.92 -5.22 20.03
C HIS A 13 -41.37 -6.59 19.59
N GLN A 14 -42.22 -7.50 19.10
CA GLN A 14 -41.78 -8.82 18.61
C GLN A 14 -41.26 -8.77 17.17
N THR A 15 -41.82 -7.91 16.32
CA THR A 15 -41.35 -7.73 14.93
C THR A 15 -40.03 -6.99 14.82
N GLU A 16 -39.73 -6.03 15.72
CA GLU A 16 -38.46 -5.29 15.69
C GLU A 16 -37.25 -6.10 16.18
N GLN A 17 -37.42 -7.04 17.12
CA GLN A 17 -36.29 -7.83 17.66
C GLN A 17 -35.82 -8.97 16.73
N HIS A 18 -36.69 -9.52 15.89
CA HIS A 18 -36.36 -10.66 15.04
C HIS A 18 -35.52 -10.25 13.81
N GLY A 19 -35.66 -9.04 13.29
CA GLY A 19 -34.84 -8.54 12.18
C GLY A 19 -33.36 -8.34 12.56
N ASN A 20 -33.08 -7.87 13.77
CA ASN A 20 -31.72 -7.47 14.16
C ASN A 20 -30.79 -8.68 14.44
N LYS A 21 -31.31 -9.77 15.04
CA LYS A 21 -30.52 -10.98 15.32
C LYS A 21 -30.06 -11.70 14.05
N GLN A 22 -30.87 -11.68 13.00
CA GLN A 22 -30.55 -12.36 11.75
C GLN A 22 -29.48 -11.60 10.95
N HIS A 23 -29.52 -10.27 10.93
CA HIS A 23 -28.45 -9.46 10.34
C HIS A 23 -27.12 -9.56 11.12
N GLN A 24 -27.19 -9.68 12.46
CA GLN A 24 -26.01 -9.94 13.29
C GLN A 24 -25.40 -11.33 13.05
N LEU A 25 -26.23 -12.37 12.88
CA LEU A 25 -25.80 -13.72 12.55
C LEU A 25 -25.18 -13.80 11.14
N VAL A 26 -25.76 -13.12 10.16
CA VAL A 26 -25.22 -13.04 8.79
C VAL A 26 -23.88 -12.30 8.79
N GLY A 27 -23.77 -11.20 9.53
CA GLY A 27 -22.50 -10.47 9.69
C GLY A 27 -21.41 -11.30 10.35
N GLY A 28 -21.74 -12.02 11.43
CA GLY A 28 -20.80 -12.92 12.11
C GLY A 28 -20.35 -14.09 11.24
N MET A 29 -21.26 -14.70 10.48
CA MET A 29 -20.95 -15.81 9.58
C MET A 29 -20.08 -15.35 8.40
N LEU A 30 -20.34 -14.16 7.83
CA LEU A 30 -19.46 -13.53 6.84
C LEU A 30 -18.05 -13.30 7.38
N LEU A 31 -17.93 -12.83 8.63
CA LEU A 31 -16.63 -12.57 9.26
C LEU A 31 -15.84 -13.87 9.49
N ILE A 32 -16.51 -14.93 9.94
CA ILE A 32 -15.88 -16.25 10.16
C ILE A 32 -15.41 -16.85 8.84
N VAL A 33 -16.26 -16.81 7.80
CA VAL A 33 -15.91 -17.32 6.46
C VAL A 33 -14.76 -16.51 5.87
N ALA A 34 -14.79 -15.18 5.99
CA ALA A 34 -13.68 -14.32 5.56
C ALA A 34 -12.40 -14.64 6.33
N GLY A 35 -12.48 -14.83 7.65
CA GLY A 35 -11.34 -15.21 8.48
C GLY A 35 -10.73 -16.56 8.09
N ILE A 36 -11.56 -17.58 7.89
CA ILE A 36 -11.11 -18.91 7.46
C ILE A 36 -10.48 -18.84 6.06
N ALA A 37 -11.08 -18.08 5.14
CA ALA A 37 -10.53 -17.87 3.82
C ALA A 37 -9.16 -17.18 3.86
N LEU A 38 -8.98 -16.16 4.73
CA LEU A 38 -7.70 -15.49 4.92
C LEU A 38 -6.63 -16.42 5.54
N VAL A 39 -7.01 -17.25 6.52
CA VAL A 39 -6.10 -18.24 7.12
C VAL A 39 -5.68 -19.29 6.09
N LEU A 40 -6.62 -19.83 5.31
CA LEU A 40 -6.29 -20.77 4.23
C LEU A 40 -5.40 -20.11 3.16
N ALA A 41 -5.64 -18.84 2.81
CA ALA A 41 -4.78 -18.11 1.90
C ALA A 41 -3.34 -17.96 2.41
N GLN A 42 -3.15 -17.89 3.73
CA GLN A 42 -1.84 -17.85 4.38
C GLN A 42 -1.10 -19.18 4.26
N PHE A 43 -1.80 -20.33 4.29
CA PHE A 43 -1.20 -21.66 4.15
C PHE A 43 -0.66 -21.95 2.74
N PHE A 44 -1.27 -21.35 1.70
CA PHE A 44 -0.89 -21.62 0.31
C PHE A 44 0.12 -20.62 -0.27
N ASN A 45 0.71 -19.76 0.58
CA ASN A 45 1.57 -18.64 0.17
C ASN A 45 0.97 -17.86 -1.01
N LEU A 46 -0.37 -17.72 -1.01
CA LEU A 46 -1.11 -17.06 -2.10
C LEU A 46 -0.90 -15.55 -2.09
N GLY A 47 -0.31 -14.99 -1.03
CA GLY A 47 -0.09 -13.55 -0.90
C GLY A 47 0.62 -12.95 -2.10
N VAL A 48 1.79 -13.48 -2.46
CA VAL A 48 2.56 -13.00 -3.62
C VAL A 48 1.82 -13.18 -4.94
N TRP A 49 1.13 -14.32 -5.12
CA TRP A 49 0.39 -14.62 -6.34
C TRP A 49 -0.85 -13.75 -6.50
N VAL A 50 -1.55 -13.45 -5.41
CA VAL A 50 -2.67 -12.51 -5.39
C VAL A 50 -2.18 -11.10 -5.71
N LEU A 51 -1.08 -10.65 -5.10
CA LEU A 51 -0.47 -9.34 -5.39
C LEU A 51 -0.09 -9.21 -6.87
N LEU A 52 0.60 -10.21 -7.43
CA LEU A 52 1.03 -10.20 -8.83
C LEU A 52 -0.15 -10.31 -9.81
N THR A 53 -1.13 -11.18 -9.55
CA THR A 53 -2.30 -11.31 -10.44
C THR A 53 -3.16 -10.06 -10.43
N LEU A 54 -3.37 -9.45 -9.27
CA LEU A 54 -4.10 -8.18 -9.15
C LEU A 54 -3.31 -7.02 -9.79
N GLY A 55 -1.99 -6.97 -9.58
CA GLY A 55 -1.09 -5.98 -10.17
C GLY A 55 -1.09 -6.03 -11.70
N VAL A 56 -0.90 -7.23 -12.27
CA VAL A 56 -1.02 -7.47 -13.72
C VAL A 56 -2.43 -7.12 -14.21
N GLY A 57 -3.47 -7.52 -13.47
CA GLY A 57 -4.86 -7.20 -13.80
C GLY A 57 -5.12 -5.71 -13.93
N PHE A 58 -4.63 -4.89 -12.99
CA PHE A 58 -4.76 -3.43 -13.07
C PHE A 58 -3.90 -2.82 -14.16
N THR A 59 -2.68 -3.31 -14.40
CA THR A 59 -1.87 -2.85 -15.54
C THR A 59 -2.57 -3.14 -16.87
N VAL A 60 -3.11 -4.35 -17.06
CA VAL A 60 -3.88 -4.73 -18.27
C VAL A 60 -5.13 -3.88 -18.41
N ALA A 61 -5.87 -3.66 -17.32
CA ALA A 61 -7.03 -2.77 -17.31
C ALA A 61 -6.64 -1.33 -17.70
N GLY A 62 -5.50 -0.83 -17.22
CA GLY A 62 -4.95 0.47 -17.60
C GLY A 62 -4.59 0.56 -19.09
N ILE A 63 -4.02 -0.51 -19.67
CA ILE A 63 -3.73 -0.58 -21.10
C ILE A 63 -5.02 -0.60 -21.93
N ALA A 64 -6.01 -1.40 -21.51
CA ALA A 64 -7.28 -1.54 -22.22
C ALA A 64 -8.14 -0.27 -22.17
N THR A 65 -8.17 0.41 -21.02
CA THR A 65 -8.95 1.64 -20.81
C THR A 65 -8.18 2.92 -21.16
N ARG A 66 -6.86 2.83 -21.36
CA ARG A 66 -5.93 3.96 -21.53
C ARG A 66 -6.00 5.02 -20.41
N HIS A 67 -6.51 4.65 -19.24
CA HIS A 67 -6.69 5.53 -18.10
C HIS A 67 -5.49 5.46 -17.15
N ALA A 68 -4.87 6.62 -16.89
CA ALA A 68 -3.63 6.71 -16.10
C ALA A 68 -3.78 6.16 -14.67
N GLY A 69 -4.98 6.29 -14.08
CA GLY A 69 -5.25 5.90 -12.69
C GLY A 69 -5.06 4.41 -12.39
N TRP A 70 -5.26 3.52 -13.36
CA TRP A 70 -5.11 2.07 -13.15
C TRP A 70 -3.65 1.61 -13.09
N PHE A 71 -2.72 2.37 -13.67
CA PHE A 71 -1.30 2.05 -13.62
C PHE A 71 -0.71 2.25 -12.22
N ILE A 72 -1.30 3.13 -11.39
CA ILE A 72 -0.83 3.38 -10.02
C ILE A 72 -0.93 2.12 -9.14
N PRO A 73 -2.12 1.53 -8.90
CA PRO A 73 -2.21 0.31 -8.12
C PRO A 73 -1.50 -0.86 -8.82
N GLY A 74 -1.50 -0.91 -10.16
CA GLY A 74 -0.76 -1.94 -10.91
C GLY A 74 0.75 -1.92 -10.65
N GLY A 75 1.38 -0.74 -10.71
CA GLY A 75 2.82 -0.58 -10.47
C GLY A 75 3.21 -0.85 -9.01
N ILE A 76 2.41 -0.39 -8.05
CA ILE A 76 2.64 -0.63 -6.62
C ILE A 76 2.56 -2.14 -6.31
N LEU A 77 1.48 -2.81 -6.75
CA LEU A 77 1.27 -4.23 -6.47
C LEU A 77 2.28 -5.12 -7.18
N ASN A 78 2.62 -4.81 -8.44
CA ASN A 78 3.68 -5.53 -9.14
C ASN A 78 5.05 -5.29 -8.49
N GLY A 79 5.35 -4.07 -8.01
CA GLY A 79 6.59 -3.78 -7.30
C GLY A 79 6.72 -4.55 -5.98
N ILE A 80 5.66 -4.57 -5.16
CA ILE A 80 5.63 -5.33 -3.90
C ILE A 80 5.69 -6.83 -4.20
N GLY A 81 4.86 -7.32 -5.13
CA GLY A 81 4.82 -8.73 -5.51
C GLY A 81 6.16 -9.22 -6.04
N LEU A 82 6.82 -8.42 -6.89
CA LEU A 82 8.17 -8.72 -7.38
C LEU A 82 9.18 -8.75 -6.23
N GLY A 83 9.18 -7.74 -5.35
CA GLY A 83 10.10 -7.69 -4.22
C GLY A 83 9.98 -8.89 -3.27
N VAL A 84 8.75 -9.26 -2.92
CA VAL A 84 8.48 -10.45 -2.10
C VAL A 84 8.91 -11.72 -2.83
N LEU A 85 8.59 -11.86 -4.12
CA LEU A 85 8.99 -13.02 -4.92
C LEU A 85 10.52 -13.20 -4.94
N LEU A 86 11.27 -12.10 -5.08
CA LEU A 86 12.74 -12.14 -5.12
C LEU A 86 13.32 -12.57 -3.77
N ILE A 87 12.78 -12.08 -2.65
CA ILE A 87 13.22 -12.49 -1.31
C ILE A 87 12.85 -13.96 -1.05
N GLU A 88 11.61 -14.35 -1.30
CA GLU A 88 11.13 -15.73 -1.05
C GLU A 88 11.78 -16.77 -1.96
N SER A 89 12.26 -16.37 -3.15
CA SER A 89 12.98 -17.27 -4.05
C SER A 89 14.31 -17.78 -3.50
N GLY A 90 14.85 -17.12 -2.46
CA GLY A 90 16.16 -17.45 -1.89
C GLY A 90 17.35 -17.08 -2.79
N ILE A 91 17.13 -16.38 -3.91
CA ILE A 91 18.20 -15.86 -4.79
C ILE A 91 19.03 -14.82 -4.04
N VAL A 92 18.38 -14.06 -3.16
CA VAL A 92 19.00 -13.05 -2.32
C VAL A 92 18.86 -13.47 -0.87
N SER A 93 19.97 -13.45 -0.13
CA SER A 93 20.01 -13.84 1.28
C SER A 93 20.85 -12.86 2.08
N GLY A 94 20.32 -12.33 3.17
CA GLY A 94 21.02 -11.46 4.11
C GLY A 94 20.33 -10.11 4.34
N GLU A 95 20.25 -9.70 5.61
CA GLU A 95 19.47 -8.56 6.13
C GLU A 95 19.65 -7.22 5.36
N PRO A 96 20.85 -6.79 4.91
CA PRO A 96 20.96 -5.56 4.11
C PRO A 96 20.50 -5.75 2.65
N VAL A 97 20.75 -6.92 2.09
CA VAL A 97 20.58 -7.20 0.66
C VAL A 97 19.12 -7.53 0.33
N GLU A 98 18.40 -8.18 1.24
CA GLU A 98 16.96 -8.42 1.11
C GLU A 98 16.19 -7.10 1.10
N GLY A 99 16.49 -6.21 2.05
CA GLY A 99 15.93 -4.86 2.08
C GLY A 99 16.26 -4.05 0.83
N ALA A 100 17.51 -4.09 0.37
CA ALA A 100 17.95 -3.44 -0.87
C ALA A 100 17.16 -3.96 -2.09
N THR A 101 17.03 -5.28 -2.21
CA THR A 101 16.37 -5.95 -3.33
C THR A 101 14.88 -5.62 -3.37
N PHE A 102 14.22 -5.65 -2.20
CA PHE A 102 12.82 -5.24 -2.10
C PHE A 102 12.64 -3.78 -2.52
N LEU A 103 13.49 -2.87 -2.03
CA LEU A 103 13.39 -1.45 -2.34
C LEU A 103 13.64 -1.15 -3.82
N LEU A 104 14.58 -1.86 -4.45
CA LEU A 104 14.84 -1.78 -5.89
C LEU A 104 13.69 -2.33 -6.72
N ALA A 105 13.13 -3.49 -6.35
CA ALA A 105 11.95 -4.05 -7.00
C ALA A 105 10.73 -3.11 -6.87
N PHE A 106 10.56 -2.49 -5.71
CA PHE A 106 9.52 -1.51 -5.49
C PHE A 106 9.76 -0.22 -6.30
N ALA A 107 11.00 0.26 -6.38
CA ALA A 107 11.39 1.36 -7.25
C ALA A 107 11.06 1.09 -8.74
N LEU A 108 11.29 -0.14 -9.21
CA LEU A 108 10.88 -0.57 -10.55
C LEU A 108 9.36 -0.55 -10.72
N GLY A 109 8.60 -1.01 -9.73
CA GLY A 109 7.14 -0.90 -9.70
C GLY A 109 6.68 0.55 -9.87
N TRP A 110 7.28 1.48 -9.14
CA TRP A 110 6.99 2.91 -9.26
C TRP A 110 7.39 3.52 -10.61
N ALA A 111 8.59 3.20 -11.10
CA ALA A 111 9.06 3.65 -12.41
C ALA A 111 8.17 3.13 -13.56
N SER A 112 7.64 1.91 -13.42
CA SER A 112 6.74 1.31 -14.40
C SER A 112 5.43 2.11 -14.56
N ILE A 113 4.97 2.82 -13.51
CA ILE A 113 3.77 3.68 -13.59
C ILE A 113 4.00 4.78 -14.62
N THR A 114 5.12 5.51 -14.52
CA THR A 114 5.48 6.57 -15.47
C THR A 114 5.73 6.01 -16.86
N LEU A 115 6.38 4.84 -16.96
CA LEU A 115 6.62 4.18 -18.25
C LEU A 115 5.31 3.82 -18.94
N PHE A 116 4.39 3.14 -18.26
CA PHE A 116 3.13 2.70 -18.86
C PHE A 116 2.15 3.84 -19.12
N THR A 117 2.06 4.84 -18.24
CA THR A 117 1.25 6.03 -18.49
C THR A 117 1.73 6.78 -19.72
N ARG A 118 3.05 6.94 -19.90
CA ARG A 118 3.63 7.59 -21.09
C ARG A 118 3.44 6.78 -22.38
N LEU A 119 3.42 5.45 -22.29
CA LEU A 119 3.31 4.58 -23.47
C LEU A 119 1.86 4.32 -23.90
N PHE A 120 0.92 4.24 -22.95
CA PHE A 120 -0.45 3.75 -23.18
C PHE A 120 -1.55 4.74 -22.78
N SER A 121 -1.25 5.82 -22.06
CA SER A 121 -2.23 6.85 -21.68
C SER A 121 -1.96 8.18 -22.37
N ASN A 122 -2.98 9.03 -22.45
CA ASN A 122 -2.86 10.40 -22.94
C ASN A 122 -2.21 11.35 -21.92
N GLU A 123 -2.11 10.92 -20.65
CA GLU A 123 -1.54 11.70 -19.56
C GLU A 123 -0.28 11.01 -19.01
N ALA A 124 0.87 11.68 -19.12
CA ALA A 124 2.12 11.18 -18.58
C ALA A 124 2.28 11.61 -17.11
N LEU A 125 2.15 10.66 -16.19
CA LEU A 125 2.37 10.91 -14.76
C LEU A 125 3.88 10.83 -14.46
N LEU A 126 4.53 11.98 -14.31
CA LEU A 126 5.97 12.07 -13.99
C LEU A 126 6.26 12.08 -12.48
N TRP A 127 5.27 12.40 -11.65
CA TRP A 127 5.43 12.42 -10.20
C TRP A 127 5.91 11.08 -9.58
N PRO A 128 5.55 9.88 -10.09
CA PRO A 128 6.02 8.59 -9.55
C PRO A 128 7.53 8.39 -9.71
N LEU A 129 8.18 9.17 -10.59
CA LEU A 129 9.61 9.07 -10.84
C LEU A 129 10.45 9.59 -9.65
N ILE A 130 9.89 10.51 -8.86
CA ILE A 130 10.54 11.03 -7.65
C ILE A 130 10.70 9.92 -6.59
N PRO A 131 9.62 9.26 -6.11
CA PRO A 131 9.76 8.15 -5.17
C PRO A 131 10.54 6.99 -5.78
N ALA A 132 10.34 6.65 -7.07
CA ALA A 132 11.14 5.64 -7.75
C ALA A 132 12.65 5.95 -7.65
N GLY A 133 13.06 7.19 -7.93
CA GLY A 133 14.45 7.62 -7.84
C GLY A 133 15.00 7.57 -6.41
N ILE A 134 14.22 8.02 -5.42
CA ILE A 134 14.63 7.98 -4.01
C ILE A 134 14.81 6.52 -3.54
N MET A 135 13.85 5.65 -3.83
CA MET A 135 13.92 4.23 -3.47
C MET A 135 15.04 3.51 -4.22
N ALA A 136 15.27 3.83 -5.49
CA ALA A 136 16.39 3.29 -6.25
C ALA A 136 17.74 3.72 -5.67
N PHE A 137 17.85 4.98 -5.26
CA PHE A 137 19.05 5.51 -4.62
C PHE A 137 19.31 4.84 -3.27
N ILE A 138 18.31 4.78 -2.39
CA ILE A 138 18.42 4.14 -1.07
C ILE A 138 18.69 2.64 -1.23
N GLY A 139 17.92 1.95 -2.07
CA GLY A 139 18.08 0.51 -2.32
C GLY A 139 19.43 0.19 -2.94
N GLY A 140 19.89 1.00 -3.88
CA GLY A 140 21.23 0.89 -4.46
C GLY A 140 22.33 1.12 -3.43
N ALA A 141 22.17 2.10 -2.53
CA ALA A 141 23.12 2.31 -1.45
C ALA A 141 23.14 1.15 -0.45
N LEU A 142 21.98 0.60 -0.07
CA LEU A 142 21.90 -0.60 0.76
C LEU A 142 22.58 -1.81 0.08
N PHE A 143 22.45 -1.92 -1.25
CA PHE A 143 23.11 -2.95 -2.03
C PHE A 143 24.64 -2.85 -2.01
N LEU A 144 25.19 -1.63 -1.86
CA LEU A 144 26.62 -1.37 -1.70
C LEU A 144 27.14 -1.66 -0.27
N GLY A 145 26.26 -2.06 0.66
CA GLY A 145 26.63 -2.44 2.02
C GLY A 145 27.20 -1.27 2.84
N GLU A 146 28.35 -1.49 3.49
CA GLU A 146 28.96 -0.52 4.42
C GLU A 146 29.20 0.85 3.80
N VAL A 147 29.63 0.90 2.53
CA VAL A 147 29.91 2.17 1.82
C VAL A 147 28.64 2.99 1.64
N GLY A 148 27.54 2.35 1.24
CA GLY A 148 26.27 3.04 1.04
C GLY A 148 25.62 3.43 2.37
N LEU A 149 25.75 2.61 3.41
CA LEU A 149 25.29 2.95 4.76
C LEU A 149 26.01 4.20 5.31
N GLY A 150 27.32 4.35 5.07
CA GLY A 150 28.08 5.54 5.44
C GLY A 150 27.63 6.82 4.70
N MET A 151 27.23 6.70 3.43
CA MET A 151 26.61 7.81 2.70
C MET A 151 25.25 8.17 3.29
N LEU A 152 24.39 7.18 3.54
CA LEU A 152 23.06 7.39 4.13
C LEU A 152 23.13 8.03 5.51
N SER A 153 24.08 7.61 6.36
CA SER A 153 24.26 8.21 7.68
C SER A 153 24.63 9.69 7.58
N THR A 154 25.42 10.05 6.58
CA THR A 154 25.79 11.46 6.33
C THR A 154 24.58 12.28 5.87
N LEU A 155 23.75 11.72 4.99
CA LEU A 155 22.49 12.35 4.56
C LEU A 155 21.50 12.53 5.72
N ASN A 156 21.50 11.65 6.70
CA ASN A 156 20.60 11.74 7.86
C ASN A 156 20.80 13.03 8.67
N TYR A 157 22.01 13.62 8.65
CA TYR A 157 22.28 14.90 9.31
C TYR A 157 21.74 16.12 8.54
N ILE A 158 21.46 15.99 7.24
CA ILE A 158 21.00 17.11 6.40
C ILE A 158 19.62 17.59 6.85
N TRP A 159 18.71 16.67 7.19
CA TRP A 159 17.33 17.03 7.58
C TRP A 159 17.27 17.83 8.89
N PRO A 160 17.89 17.39 10.00
CA PRO A 160 18.01 18.22 11.21
C PRO A 160 18.65 19.58 10.94
N LEU A 161 19.67 19.65 10.08
CA LEU A 161 20.34 20.90 9.74
C LEU A 161 19.38 21.88 9.04
N LEU A 162 18.61 21.39 8.07
CA LEU A 162 17.59 22.18 7.37
C LEU A 162 16.50 22.66 8.33
N LEU A 163 16.07 21.81 9.29
CA LEU A 163 15.10 22.21 10.31
C LEU A 163 15.66 23.28 11.25
N VAL A 164 16.92 23.17 11.67
CA VAL A 164 17.59 24.18 12.50
C VAL A 164 17.69 25.52 11.77
N ILE A 165 18.13 25.50 10.50
CA ILE A 165 18.23 26.71 9.67
C ILE A 165 16.84 27.31 9.43
N GLY A 166 15.85 26.48 9.07
CA GLY A 166 14.46 26.90 8.88
C GLY A 166 13.87 27.53 10.14
N GLY A 167 14.09 26.91 11.31
CA GLY A 167 13.68 27.44 12.61
C GLY A 167 14.33 28.78 12.93
N LEU A 168 15.63 28.93 12.70
CA LEU A 168 16.35 30.20 12.88
C LEU A 168 15.79 31.30 11.96
N ILE A 169 15.54 30.99 10.69
CA ILE A 169 14.96 31.94 9.72
C ILE A 169 13.58 32.41 10.19
N ILE A 170 12.74 31.51 10.69
CA ILE A 170 11.40 31.85 11.20
C ILE A 170 11.50 32.79 12.40
N ILE A 171 12.38 32.52 13.36
CA ILE A 171 12.58 33.36 14.55
C ILE A 171 13.08 34.77 14.19
N VAL A 172 14.03 34.85 13.26
CA VAL A 172 14.57 36.14 12.82
C VAL A 172 13.50 36.96 12.10
N ARG A 173 12.71 36.31 11.23
CA ARG A 173 11.58 36.98 10.53
C ARG A 173 10.44 37.36 11.48
N SER A 174 10.15 36.57 12.51
CA SER A 174 9.08 36.88 13.47
C SER A 174 9.43 38.04 14.39
N ARG A 175 10.72 38.39 14.53
CA ARG A 175 11.17 39.58 15.28
C ARG A 175 11.15 40.87 14.46
N GLN A 176 11.00 40.79 13.14
CA GLN A 176 10.99 41.94 12.23
C GLN A 176 9.58 42.35 11.78
N ARG A 177 8.55 41.63 12.21
CA ARG A 177 7.12 42.00 12.08
C ARG A 177 6.58 42.42 13.42
#